data_AF-A0A377TIQ1-F1
#
_entry.id   AF-A0A377TIQ1-F1
#
_cell.length_a   1.000
_cell.length_b   1.000
_cell.length_c   1.000
_cell.angle_alpha   90.00
_cell.angle_beta   90.00
_cell.angle_gamma   90.00
#
_symmetry.space_group_name_H-M   'P 1'
#
loop_
_entity.id
_entity.type
_entity.pdbx_description
1 polymer ?
#
loop_
_entity_poly.entity_id
_entity_poly.type
_entity_poly.pdbx_seq_one_letter_code
_entity_poly.pdbx_strand_id
1 'polypeptide(L)'
;MGEPEFTIDHADQYPQILLERGKVIADYEQRKAKIKADAQEAARKIGGQADLSESLLEEVTSLVEWPVVLTAKFEEKFLAVPSEALVYTMKGDQKYFPVYDNAGKLLPNFIFVANIESKDPQQIISGNEKVVRPRLADAEFFFNTDRKKRLEDNLPRLETVLFQQQLGTLRDKTDRIQALAGWIAEQIGADVNHATRAGLLSKCDLMTNMVFEFTDTQGVMGMHYARHDGEAEDVAVALNEQYQPRFAGDALPSNPVACAVAIADKMDTLAGIFGIGQHPKGDKDPFALRRAALGVLRIIVEKNLDLDLQTLTEEAVRLYGEKLTNANVVDDVIDFMLAASVPGIRTKATASTRSRRYWRVVQPARRISMRV
;
A
#
# COMPACT_ATOMS: atom_id res chain seq x y z
N MET A 1 33.86 13.58 -17.68
CA MET A 1 34.52 13.44 -16.36
C MET A 1 35.38 12.20 -16.42
N GLY A 2 36.39 12.12 -15.54
CA GLY A 2 37.30 10.98 -15.45
C GLY A 2 38.26 10.86 -16.64
N GLU A 3 39.36 10.15 -16.43
CA GLU A 3 40.18 9.62 -17.50
C GLU A 3 39.43 8.46 -18.18
N PRO A 4 39.32 8.43 -19.52
CA PRO A 4 38.55 7.39 -20.22
C PRO A 4 39.24 6.02 -20.19
N GLU A 5 40.57 6.00 -20.10
CA GLU A 5 41.38 4.81 -20.09
C GLU A 5 42.57 5.00 -19.13
N PHE A 6 42.84 4.00 -18.32
CA PHE A 6 44.04 3.92 -17.48
C PHE A 6 44.39 2.45 -17.22
N THR A 7 45.68 2.18 -17.07
CA THR A 7 46.19 0.86 -16.69
C THR A 7 46.19 0.71 -15.17
N ILE A 8 45.81 -0.48 -14.72
CA ILE A 8 45.86 -0.88 -13.32
C ILE A 8 46.94 -1.95 -13.22
N ASP A 9 47.98 -1.69 -12.44
CA ASP A 9 49.11 -2.63 -12.30
C ASP A 9 48.77 -3.78 -11.34
N HIS A 10 47.92 -3.51 -10.34
CA HIS A 10 47.46 -4.51 -9.38
C HIS A 10 45.98 -4.31 -9.01
N ALA A 11 45.22 -5.40 -8.85
CA ALA A 11 43.78 -5.34 -8.59
C ALA A 11 43.41 -4.50 -7.35
N ASP A 12 44.22 -4.54 -6.30
CA ASP A 12 43.99 -3.76 -5.07
C ASP A 12 44.00 -2.24 -5.29
N GLN A 13 44.61 -1.76 -6.38
CA GLN A 13 44.63 -0.34 -6.73
C GLN A 13 43.31 0.12 -7.37
N TYR A 14 42.46 -0.82 -7.81
CA TYR A 14 41.24 -0.53 -8.56
C TYR A 14 40.34 0.52 -7.88
N PRO A 15 39.97 0.39 -6.58
CA PRO A 15 39.11 1.38 -5.94
C PRO A 15 39.72 2.78 -5.89
N GLN A 16 41.01 2.89 -5.57
CA GLN A 16 41.70 4.18 -5.44
C GLN A 16 41.89 4.86 -6.81
N ILE A 17 42.31 4.10 -7.83
CA ILE A 17 42.50 4.62 -9.19
C ILE A 17 41.15 5.10 -9.76
N LEU A 18 40.07 4.32 -9.57
CA LEU A 18 38.73 4.74 -9.98
C LEU A 18 38.29 6.02 -9.28
N LEU A 19 38.53 6.15 -7.99
CA LEU A 19 38.15 7.33 -7.22
C LEU A 19 38.88 8.59 -7.72
N GLU A 20 40.20 8.51 -7.87
CA GLU A 20 41.05 9.67 -8.17
C GLU A 20 41.03 10.07 -9.65
N ARG A 21 41.14 9.09 -10.54
CA ARG A 21 41.32 9.30 -11.98
C ARG A 21 40.04 9.03 -12.75
N GLY A 22 39.33 7.96 -12.40
CA GLY A 22 38.08 7.57 -13.06
C GLY A 22 36.88 8.44 -12.68
N LYS A 23 36.95 9.17 -11.54
CA LYS A 23 35.78 9.81 -10.91
C LYS A 23 34.67 8.78 -10.67
N VAL A 24 35.00 7.66 -10.03
CA VAL A 24 34.04 6.59 -9.69
C VAL A 24 34.26 6.14 -8.25
N ILE A 25 33.19 6.14 -7.44
CA ILE A 25 33.21 5.54 -6.11
C ILE A 25 32.86 4.06 -6.25
N ALA A 26 33.87 3.19 -6.34
CA ALA A 26 33.69 1.77 -6.59
C ALA A 26 32.91 1.07 -5.45
N ASP A 27 33.17 1.44 -4.20
CA ASP A 27 32.49 0.87 -3.03
C ASP A 27 31.04 1.36 -2.95
N TYR A 28 30.12 0.40 -2.98
CA TYR A 28 28.68 0.65 -2.98
C TYR A 28 28.20 1.29 -1.68
N GLU A 29 28.66 0.79 -0.53
CA GLU A 29 28.24 1.28 0.78
C GLU A 29 28.78 2.68 1.05
N GLN A 30 30.01 2.96 0.62
CA GLN A 30 30.59 4.30 0.67
C GLN A 30 29.78 5.28 -0.18
N ARG A 31 29.37 4.88 -1.39
CA ARG A 31 28.56 5.71 -2.29
C ARG A 31 27.18 5.98 -1.70
N LYS A 32 26.52 4.95 -1.18
CA LYS A 32 25.21 5.03 -0.51
C LYS A 32 25.26 5.97 0.69
N ALA A 33 26.28 5.80 1.55
CA ALA A 33 26.48 6.65 2.73
C ALA A 33 26.70 8.12 2.33
N LYS A 34 27.47 8.37 1.27
CA LYS A 34 27.67 9.71 0.73
C LYS A 34 26.36 10.34 0.22
N ILE A 35 25.61 9.63 -0.62
CA ILE A 35 24.32 10.11 -1.15
C ILE A 35 23.37 10.46 0.00
N LYS A 36 23.27 9.57 0.99
CA LYS A 36 22.41 9.76 2.16
C LYS A 36 22.79 11.01 2.95
N ALA A 37 24.07 11.15 3.31
CA ALA A 37 24.56 12.30 4.08
C ALA A 37 24.35 13.62 3.32
N ASP A 38 24.69 13.66 2.04
CA ASP A 38 24.57 14.85 1.20
C ASP A 38 23.10 15.25 0.97
N ALA A 39 22.20 14.28 0.78
CA ALA A 39 20.76 14.52 0.65
C ALA A 39 20.14 15.04 1.95
N GLN A 40 20.52 14.48 3.10
CA GLN A 40 20.09 14.98 4.40
C GLN A 40 20.55 16.42 4.63
N GLU A 41 21.80 16.72 4.27
CA GLU A 41 22.33 18.07 4.38
C GLU A 41 21.62 19.06 3.44
N ALA A 42 21.37 18.65 2.19
CA ALA A 42 20.64 19.45 1.22
C ALA A 42 19.21 19.77 1.70
N ALA A 43 18.51 18.79 2.28
CA ALA A 43 17.18 19.00 2.86
C ALA A 43 17.23 19.95 4.06
N ARG A 44 18.21 19.78 4.95
CA ARG A 44 18.36 20.62 6.14
C ARG A 44 18.59 22.09 5.78
N LYS A 45 19.35 22.38 4.72
CA LYS A 45 19.61 23.74 4.22
C LYS A 45 18.34 24.47 3.79
N ILE A 46 17.31 23.74 3.37
CA ILE A 46 15.99 24.31 3.00
C ILE A 46 14.94 24.13 4.11
N GLY A 47 15.37 23.77 5.33
CA GLY A 47 14.49 23.64 6.49
C GLY A 47 13.62 22.39 6.50
N GLY A 48 13.99 21.35 5.73
CA GLY A 48 13.21 20.12 5.61
C GLY A 48 14.03 18.85 5.82
N GLN A 49 13.37 17.72 5.57
CA GLN A 49 13.89 16.36 5.69
C GLN A 49 13.57 15.61 4.39
N ALA A 50 14.58 15.01 3.78
CA ALA A 50 14.40 14.19 2.58
C ALA A 50 13.77 12.83 2.95
N ASP A 51 12.76 12.41 2.19
CA ASP A 51 12.29 11.03 2.22
C ASP A 51 13.31 10.12 1.51
N LEU A 52 14.15 9.50 2.34
CA LEU A 52 15.19 8.55 1.93
C LEU A 52 14.75 7.11 2.20
N SER A 53 13.57 6.74 1.71
CA SER A 53 13.13 5.34 1.77
C SER A 53 14.21 4.41 1.21
N GLU A 54 14.50 3.34 1.95
CA GLU A 54 15.65 2.46 1.67
C GLU A 54 15.69 1.97 0.22
N SER A 55 14.56 1.51 -0.32
CA SER A 55 14.46 1.03 -1.70
C SER A 55 14.89 2.08 -2.73
N LEU A 56 14.45 3.33 -2.57
CA LEU A 56 14.82 4.42 -3.48
C LEU A 56 16.29 4.80 -3.32
N LEU A 57 16.82 4.79 -2.10
CA LEU A 57 18.24 5.07 -1.86
C LEU A 57 19.13 4.00 -2.51
N GLU A 58 18.76 2.72 -2.40
CA GLU A 58 19.46 1.61 -3.08
C GLU A 58 19.43 1.79 -4.61
N GLU A 59 18.26 2.10 -5.15
CA GLU A 59 18.07 2.30 -6.59
C GLU A 59 18.91 3.46 -7.10
N VAL A 60 18.83 4.63 -6.46
CA VAL A 60 19.63 5.81 -6.82
C VAL A 60 21.12 5.53 -6.70
N THR A 61 21.56 4.81 -5.67
CA THR A 61 22.97 4.42 -5.51
C THR A 61 23.45 3.54 -6.67
N SER A 62 22.58 2.67 -7.18
CA SER A 62 22.88 1.79 -8.32
C SER A 62 22.89 2.53 -9.67
N LEU A 63 22.23 3.68 -9.77
CA LEU A 63 22.14 4.47 -11.01
C LEU A 63 23.34 5.39 -11.25
N VAL A 64 24.12 5.71 -10.21
CA VAL A 64 25.21 6.69 -10.27
C VAL A 64 26.51 6.08 -9.77
N GLU A 65 27.62 6.48 -10.36
CA GLU A 65 28.97 6.07 -9.97
C GLU A 65 29.75 7.22 -9.29
N TRP A 66 29.37 8.48 -9.59
CA TRP A 66 29.88 9.70 -8.99
C TRP A 66 28.75 10.62 -8.54
N PRO A 67 28.21 10.43 -7.33
CA PRO A 67 27.03 11.14 -6.88
C PRO A 67 27.30 12.62 -6.60
N VAL A 68 26.54 13.48 -7.27
CA VAL A 68 26.45 14.92 -6.99
C VAL A 68 25.00 15.25 -6.63
N VAL A 69 24.75 15.52 -5.35
CA VAL A 69 23.41 15.82 -4.84
C VAL A 69 23.05 17.28 -5.12
N LEU A 70 21.87 17.49 -5.71
CA LEU A 70 21.33 18.81 -6.07
C LEU A 70 19.89 18.95 -5.56
N THR A 71 19.50 20.20 -5.31
CA THR A 71 18.15 20.55 -4.88
C THR A 71 17.45 21.35 -5.97
N ALA A 72 16.22 20.98 -6.28
CA ALA A 72 15.34 21.65 -7.23
C ALA A 72 13.99 21.97 -6.57
N LYS A 73 13.17 22.75 -7.28
CA LYS A 73 11.83 23.13 -6.83
C LYS A 73 10.76 22.93 -7.90
N PHE A 74 9.52 22.86 -7.48
CA PHE A 74 8.36 22.94 -8.34
C PHE A 74 7.41 24.04 -7.85
N GLU A 75 6.41 24.40 -8.66
CA GLU A 75 5.49 25.47 -8.27
C GLU A 75 4.58 25.07 -7.10
N GLU A 76 4.46 25.96 -6.10
CA GLU A 76 3.65 25.73 -4.89
C GLU A 76 2.19 25.38 -5.17
N LYS A 77 1.63 25.78 -6.32
CA LYS A 77 0.26 25.43 -6.71
C LYS A 77 0.02 23.91 -6.71
N PHE A 78 1.05 23.11 -7.00
CA PHE A 78 0.92 21.66 -7.03
C PHE A 78 0.65 21.07 -5.64
N LEU A 79 1.00 21.77 -4.55
CA LEU A 79 0.70 21.35 -3.19
C LEU A 79 -0.80 21.35 -2.86
N ALA A 80 -1.67 21.82 -3.77
CA ALA A 80 -3.12 21.63 -3.67
C ALA A 80 -3.57 20.21 -4.04
N VAL A 81 -2.71 19.43 -4.71
CA VAL A 81 -2.91 18.00 -5.01
C VAL A 81 -2.45 17.19 -3.80
N PRO A 82 -3.11 16.06 -3.47
CA PRO A 82 -2.64 15.15 -2.43
C PRO A 82 -1.16 14.80 -2.60
N SER A 83 -0.41 14.92 -1.51
CA SER A 83 1.04 14.72 -1.51
C SER A 83 1.45 13.37 -2.05
N GLU A 84 0.66 12.33 -1.80
CA GLU A 84 0.90 10.95 -2.18
C GLU A 84 0.97 10.79 -3.71
N ALA A 85 0.15 11.53 -4.46
CA ALA A 85 0.20 11.54 -5.92
C ALA A 85 1.47 12.24 -6.44
N LEU A 86 1.84 13.39 -5.84
CA LEU A 86 3.06 14.12 -6.22
C LEU A 86 4.33 13.31 -5.90
N VAL A 87 4.34 12.67 -4.73
CA VAL A 87 5.42 11.81 -4.24
C VAL A 87 5.57 10.59 -5.13
N TYR A 88 4.46 9.99 -5.56
CA TYR A 88 4.48 8.89 -6.53
C TYR A 88 5.19 9.30 -7.81
N THR A 89 4.81 10.42 -8.42
CA THR A 89 5.46 10.96 -9.63
C THR A 89 6.97 11.21 -9.40
N MET A 90 7.33 11.85 -8.29
CA MET A 90 8.73 12.21 -8.00
C MET A 90 9.61 10.97 -7.79
N LYS A 91 9.14 9.99 -7.01
CA LYS A 91 9.90 8.77 -6.71
C LYS A 91 9.86 7.77 -7.86
N GLY A 92 8.65 7.47 -8.34
CA GLY A 92 8.38 6.46 -9.36
C GLY A 92 9.00 6.78 -10.71
N ASP A 93 8.81 7.98 -11.24
CA ASP A 93 9.23 8.30 -12.60
C ASP A 93 10.64 8.90 -12.66
N GLN A 94 11.01 9.67 -11.65
CA GLN A 94 12.21 10.52 -11.70
C GLN A 94 13.29 10.19 -10.67
N LYS A 95 13.01 9.28 -9.73
CA LYS A 95 13.95 8.88 -8.68
C LYS A 95 14.44 10.05 -7.82
N TYR A 96 13.53 11.01 -7.58
CA TYR A 96 13.78 12.14 -6.71
C TYR A 96 13.39 11.80 -5.28
N PHE A 97 14.10 12.40 -4.33
CA PHE A 97 13.77 12.39 -2.91
C PHE A 97 12.88 13.61 -2.58
N PRO A 98 11.58 13.42 -2.30
CA PRO A 98 10.71 14.50 -1.84
C PRO A 98 11.20 15.07 -0.51
N VAL A 99 10.96 16.36 -0.26
CA VAL A 99 11.35 17.00 1.00
C VAL A 99 10.11 17.40 1.79
N TYR A 100 10.12 17.08 3.08
CA TYR A 100 9.05 17.42 4.02
C TYR A 100 9.54 18.43 5.05
N ASP A 101 8.67 19.29 5.54
CA ASP A 101 8.98 20.15 6.67
C ASP A 101 8.95 19.38 7.99
N ASN A 102 9.24 20.08 9.10
CA ASN A 102 9.23 19.48 10.44
C ASN A 102 7.81 19.11 10.94
N ALA A 103 6.76 19.56 10.26
CA ALA A 103 5.38 19.18 10.54
C ALA A 103 4.91 17.98 9.68
N GLY A 104 5.78 17.44 8.81
CA GLY A 104 5.46 16.34 7.91
C GLY A 104 4.71 16.77 6.65
N LYS A 105 4.66 18.07 6.34
CA LYS A 105 4.04 18.57 5.11
C LYS A 105 5.06 18.61 3.97
N LEU A 106 4.65 18.18 2.79
CA LEU A 106 5.48 18.23 1.59
C LEU A 106 5.85 19.69 1.25
N LEU A 107 7.15 19.94 1.08
CA LEU A 107 7.68 21.21 0.57
C LEU A 107 7.68 21.22 -0.96
N PRO A 108 7.66 22.39 -1.62
CA PRO A 108 7.76 22.52 -3.08
C PRO A 108 9.18 22.24 -3.60
N ASN A 109 9.86 21.25 -3.00
CA ASN A 109 11.27 20.95 -3.19
C ASN A 109 11.50 19.45 -3.28
N PHE A 110 12.49 19.09 -4.09
CA PHE A 110 12.97 17.72 -4.20
C PHE A 110 14.47 17.71 -4.39
N ILE A 111 15.08 16.60 -4.00
CA ILE A 111 16.51 16.36 -4.12
C ILE A 111 16.72 15.25 -5.15
N PHE A 112 17.73 15.42 -5.99
CA PHE A 112 18.10 14.43 -7.00
C PHE A 112 19.61 14.27 -7.04
N VAL A 113 20.07 13.17 -7.62
CA VAL A 113 21.50 12.84 -7.69
C VAL A 113 21.92 12.84 -9.15
N ALA A 114 22.80 13.76 -9.51
CA ALA A 114 23.44 13.78 -10.82
C ALA A 114 24.69 12.90 -10.80
N ASN A 115 25.01 12.28 -11.94
CA ASN A 115 26.25 11.53 -12.15
C ASN A 115 27.35 12.40 -12.77
N ILE A 116 27.28 13.73 -12.59
CA ILE A 116 28.20 14.69 -13.20
C ILE A 116 28.48 15.88 -12.29
N GLU A 117 29.76 16.21 -12.16
CA GLU A 117 30.24 17.46 -11.56
C GLU A 117 30.22 18.57 -12.62
N SER A 118 29.06 19.20 -12.79
CA SER A 118 28.87 20.26 -13.79
C SER A 118 29.53 21.58 -13.37
N LYS A 119 30.10 22.29 -14.35
CA LYS A 119 30.55 23.68 -14.19
C LYS A 119 29.40 24.67 -14.09
N ASP A 120 28.20 24.28 -14.55
CA ASP A 120 26.97 25.04 -14.43
C ASP A 120 25.84 24.13 -13.86
N PRO A 121 25.78 23.98 -12.53
CA PRO A 121 24.73 23.18 -11.88
C PRO A 121 23.32 23.73 -12.09
N GLN A 122 23.15 25.02 -12.37
CA GLN A 122 21.83 25.64 -12.53
C GLN A 122 21.11 25.15 -13.78
N GLN A 123 21.86 24.82 -14.85
CA GLN A 123 21.27 24.17 -16.03
C GLN A 123 20.71 22.78 -15.71
N ILE A 124 21.42 22.00 -14.88
CA ILE A 124 20.94 20.68 -14.46
C ILE A 124 19.70 20.81 -13.58
N ILE A 125 19.72 21.73 -12.61
CA ILE A 125 18.57 22.00 -11.73
C ILE A 125 17.36 22.39 -12.59
N SER A 126 17.46 23.44 -13.40
CA SER A 126 16.36 23.91 -14.24
C SER A 126 15.88 22.86 -15.27
N GLY A 127 16.77 21.99 -15.74
CA GLY A 127 16.42 20.84 -16.58
C GLY A 127 15.50 19.87 -15.86
N ASN A 128 15.84 19.48 -14.63
CA ASN A 128 15.02 18.56 -13.81
C ASN A 128 13.69 19.21 -13.40
N GLU A 129 13.67 20.51 -13.08
CA GLU A 129 12.43 21.26 -12.83
C GLU A 129 11.49 21.24 -14.05
N LYS A 130 12.03 21.41 -15.26
CA LYS A 130 11.25 21.30 -16.51
C LYS A 130 10.74 19.89 -16.77
N VAL A 131 11.48 18.86 -16.36
CA VAL A 131 11.08 17.46 -16.57
C VAL A 131 9.96 17.07 -15.62
N VAL A 132 10.01 17.44 -14.35
CA VAL A 132 8.97 17.03 -13.37
C VAL A 132 7.64 17.73 -13.63
N ARG A 133 7.68 18.99 -14.06
CA ARG A 133 6.51 19.87 -14.14
C ARG A 133 5.33 19.32 -14.96
N PRO A 134 5.50 18.77 -16.18
CA PRO A 134 4.39 18.16 -16.91
C PRO A 134 3.68 17.05 -16.13
N ARG A 135 4.42 16.20 -15.41
CA ARG A 135 3.83 15.08 -14.67
C ARG A 135 3.05 15.56 -13.44
N LEU A 136 3.54 16.58 -12.74
CA LEU A 136 2.79 17.21 -11.65
C LEU A 136 1.54 17.94 -12.17
N ALA A 137 1.61 18.52 -13.38
CA ALA A 137 0.46 19.12 -14.05
C ALA A 137 -0.59 18.07 -14.45
N ASP A 138 -0.18 16.88 -14.88
CA ASP A 138 -1.09 15.78 -15.15
C ASP A 138 -1.81 15.32 -13.87
N ALA A 139 -1.07 15.13 -12.77
CA ALA A 139 -1.67 14.81 -11.46
C ALA A 139 -2.67 15.91 -11.01
N GLU A 140 -2.31 17.19 -11.14
CA GLU A 140 -3.22 18.31 -10.86
C GLU A 140 -4.46 18.27 -11.75
N PHE A 141 -4.30 17.99 -13.05
CA PHE A 141 -5.40 17.92 -14.00
C PHE A 141 -6.36 16.77 -13.66
N PHE A 142 -5.84 15.57 -13.38
CA PHE A 142 -6.66 14.41 -13.02
C PHE A 142 -7.40 14.65 -11.70
N PHE A 143 -6.71 15.14 -10.68
CA PHE A 143 -7.32 15.44 -9.38
C PHE A 143 -8.48 16.43 -9.51
N ASN A 144 -8.26 17.53 -10.24
CA ASN A 144 -9.29 18.56 -10.45
C ASN A 144 -10.43 18.07 -11.35
N THR A 145 -10.16 17.14 -12.26
CA THR A 145 -11.19 16.56 -13.13
C THR A 145 -12.05 15.57 -12.37
N ASP A 146 -11.45 14.69 -11.58
CA ASP A 146 -12.14 13.68 -10.79
C ASP A 146 -13.06 14.33 -9.75
N ARG A 147 -12.62 15.42 -9.10
CA ARG A 147 -13.40 16.20 -8.11
C ARG A 147 -14.63 16.93 -8.65
N LYS A 148 -14.85 16.95 -9.97
CA LYS A 148 -16.07 17.53 -10.58
C LYS A 148 -17.30 16.65 -10.38
N LYS A 149 -17.10 15.39 -9.99
CA LYS A 149 -18.14 14.42 -9.68
C LYS A 149 -17.86 13.84 -8.30
N ARG A 150 -18.90 13.32 -7.66
CA ARG A 150 -18.73 12.62 -6.39
C ARG A 150 -18.09 11.27 -6.65
N LEU A 151 -17.36 10.74 -5.68
CA LEU A 151 -16.78 9.40 -5.71
C LEU A 151 -17.86 8.35 -5.98
N GLU A 152 -19.03 8.49 -5.36
CA GLU A 152 -20.17 7.60 -5.54
C GLU A 152 -20.72 7.58 -6.97
N ASP A 153 -20.52 8.63 -7.77
CA ASP A 153 -20.99 8.69 -9.17
C ASP A 153 -20.24 7.68 -10.05
N ASN A 154 -19.15 7.10 -9.56
CA ASN A 154 -18.41 6.03 -10.24
C ASN A 154 -19.00 4.63 -10.00
N LEU A 155 -19.94 4.47 -9.06
CA LEU A 155 -20.55 3.19 -8.72
C LEU A 155 -21.10 2.42 -9.93
N PRO A 156 -21.86 3.03 -10.87
CA PRO A 156 -22.36 2.31 -12.05
C PRO A 156 -21.24 1.85 -12.99
N ARG A 157 -20.10 2.55 -13.01
CA ARG A 157 -18.97 2.21 -13.90
C ARG A 157 -18.27 0.92 -13.48
N LEU A 158 -18.40 0.51 -12.22
CA LEU A 158 -17.85 -0.76 -11.72
C LEU A 158 -18.48 -1.99 -12.38
N GLU A 159 -19.66 -1.86 -13.00
CA GLU A 159 -20.29 -2.93 -13.81
C GLU A 159 -19.48 -3.25 -15.08
N THR A 160 -18.67 -2.30 -15.56
CA THR A 160 -17.90 -2.49 -16.79
C THR A 160 -16.61 -3.29 -16.57
N VAL A 161 -16.20 -3.48 -15.31
CA VAL A 161 -14.96 -4.17 -14.96
C VAL A 161 -15.27 -5.56 -14.43
N LEU A 162 -14.75 -6.57 -15.11
CA LEU A 162 -14.86 -7.96 -14.70
C LEU A 162 -14.00 -8.21 -13.45
N PHE A 163 -14.61 -8.65 -12.35
CA PHE A 163 -13.86 -9.17 -11.21
C PHE A 163 -13.38 -10.60 -11.50
N GLN A 164 -14.31 -11.48 -11.88
CA GLN A 164 -14.01 -12.86 -12.26
C GLN A 164 -15.19 -13.42 -13.08
N GLN A 165 -14.91 -14.20 -14.13
CA GLN A 165 -15.93 -14.65 -15.12
C GLN A 165 -17.19 -15.30 -14.53
N GLN A 166 -17.08 -16.10 -13.47
CA GLN A 166 -18.17 -16.77 -12.77
C GLN A 166 -18.75 -15.95 -11.60
N LEU A 167 -17.97 -15.01 -11.05
CA LEU A 167 -18.37 -14.22 -9.87
C LEU A 167 -18.99 -12.86 -10.22
N GLY A 168 -18.77 -12.39 -11.46
CA GLY A 168 -19.33 -11.16 -12.00
C GLY A 168 -18.35 -9.99 -12.00
N THR A 169 -18.90 -8.79 -11.84
CA THR A 169 -18.23 -7.50 -12.01
C THR A 169 -17.63 -6.98 -10.70
N LEU A 170 -16.86 -5.89 -10.78
CA LEU A 170 -16.46 -5.15 -9.58
C LEU A 170 -17.66 -4.55 -8.85
N ARG A 171 -18.75 -4.24 -9.55
CA ARG A 171 -20.00 -3.83 -8.91
C ARG A 171 -20.58 -4.94 -8.04
N ASP A 172 -20.71 -6.15 -8.59
CA ASP A 172 -21.16 -7.32 -7.83
C ASP A 172 -20.31 -7.56 -6.58
N LYS A 173 -18.98 -7.40 -6.70
CA LYS A 173 -18.05 -7.50 -5.58
C LYS A 173 -18.31 -6.43 -4.53
N THR A 174 -18.46 -5.19 -4.96
CA THR A 174 -18.67 -4.04 -4.06
C THR A 174 -19.98 -4.17 -3.27
N ASP A 175 -21.06 -4.63 -3.91
CA ASP A 175 -22.34 -4.87 -3.22
C ASP A 175 -22.21 -5.96 -2.13
N ARG A 176 -21.40 -7.01 -2.38
CA ARG A 176 -21.11 -8.03 -1.36
C ARG A 176 -20.21 -7.51 -0.25
N ILE A 177 -19.19 -6.70 -0.57
CA ILE A 177 -18.33 -6.04 0.44
C ILE A 177 -19.17 -5.13 1.32
N GLN A 178 -20.07 -4.33 0.74
CA GLN A 178 -21.00 -3.47 1.47
C GLN A 178 -21.80 -4.27 2.51
N ALA A 179 -22.46 -5.36 2.07
CA ALA A 179 -23.28 -6.18 2.95
C ALA A 179 -22.44 -6.86 4.05
N LEU A 180 -21.30 -7.45 3.67
CA LEU A 180 -20.43 -8.15 4.59
C LEU A 180 -19.77 -7.21 5.60
N ALA A 181 -19.35 -6.01 5.18
CA ALA A 181 -18.77 -5.00 6.07
C ALA A 181 -19.80 -4.52 7.11
N GLY A 182 -21.05 -4.30 6.71
CA GLY A 182 -22.14 -3.97 7.63
C GLY A 182 -22.38 -5.07 8.66
N TRP A 183 -22.42 -6.33 8.22
CA TRP A 183 -22.56 -7.48 9.13
C TRP A 183 -21.37 -7.63 10.09
N ILE A 184 -20.13 -7.52 9.59
CA ILE A 184 -18.92 -7.59 10.43
C ILE A 184 -18.94 -6.46 11.46
N ALA A 185 -19.32 -5.24 11.06
CA ALA A 185 -19.40 -4.09 11.94
C ALA A 185 -20.35 -4.33 13.12
N GLU A 186 -21.50 -4.97 12.87
CA GLU A 186 -22.43 -5.37 13.93
C GLU A 186 -21.78 -6.36 14.92
N GLN A 187 -21.04 -7.35 14.41
CA GLN A 187 -20.38 -8.35 15.26
C GLN A 187 -19.27 -7.75 16.14
N ILE A 188 -18.49 -6.80 15.61
CA ILE A 188 -17.33 -6.22 16.29
C ILE A 188 -17.66 -4.92 17.06
N GLY A 189 -18.92 -4.47 17.05
CA GLY A 189 -19.35 -3.22 17.69
C GLY A 189 -18.85 -1.95 17.01
N ALA A 190 -18.63 -1.98 15.70
CA ALA A 190 -18.31 -0.79 14.89
C ALA A 190 -19.59 -0.08 14.41
N ASP A 191 -19.45 1.12 13.84
CA ASP A 191 -20.58 1.81 13.22
C ASP A 191 -20.99 1.09 11.92
N VAL A 192 -22.17 0.47 11.94
CA VAL A 192 -22.72 -0.31 10.82
C VAL A 192 -23.00 0.56 9.60
N ASN A 193 -23.48 1.80 9.80
CA ASN A 193 -23.79 2.70 8.70
C ASN A 193 -22.50 3.14 7.99
N HIS A 194 -21.47 3.46 8.76
CA HIS A 194 -20.18 3.86 8.21
C HIS A 194 -19.47 2.68 7.53
N ALA A 195 -19.49 1.48 8.11
CA ALA A 195 -18.91 0.29 7.46
C ALA A 195 -19.64 -0.09 6.17
N THR A 196 -20.97 -0.02 6.17
CA THR A 196 -21.77 -0.22 4.95
C THR A 196 -21.45 0.83 3.90
N ARG A 197 -21.39 2.11 4.28
CA ARG A 197 -21.06 3.22 3.37
C ARG A 197 -19.65 3.08 2.79
N ALA A 198 -18.67 2.76 3.62
CA ALA A 198 -17.30 2.53 3.18
C ALA A 198 -17.18 1.31 2.26
N GLY A 199 -17.89 0.22 2.56
CA GLY A 199 -17.95 -0.95 1.70
C GLY A 199 -18.57 -0.66 0.32
N LEU A 200 -19.61 0.19 0.26
CA LEU A 200 -20.18 0.64 -1.01
C LEU A 200 -19.18 1.47 -1.83
N LEU A 201 -18.44 2.37 -1.19
CA LEU A 201 -17.50 3.26 -1.90
C LEU A 201 -16.13 2.60 -2.18
N SER A 202 -15.87 1.42 -1.63
CA SER A 202 -14.53 0.83 -1.52
C SER A 202 -13.77 0.73 -2.85
N LYS A 203 -14.45 0.45 -3.96
CA LYS A 203 -13.78 0.27 -5.27
C LYS A 203 -14.02 1.43 -6.25
N CYS A 204 -14.70 2.49 -5.84
CA CYS A 204 -15.08 3.59 -6.73
C CYS A 204 -13.89 4.38 -7.27
N ASP A 205 -12.81 4.47 -6.49
CA ASP A 205 -11.60 5.20 -6.86
C ASP A 205 -10.87 4.56 -8.04
N LEU A 206 -11.00 3.24 -8.23
CA LEU A 206 -10.46 2.52 -9.38
C LEU A 206 -10.94 3.09 -10.72
N MET A 207 -12.07 3.81 -10.74
CA MET A 207 -12.64 4.43 -11.94
C MET A 207 -12.23 5.90 -12.14
N THR A 208 -11.41 6.44 -11.26
CA THR A 208 -10.93 7.83 -11.32
C THR A 208 -9.73 7.94 -12.25
N ASN A 209 -9.58 9.07 -12.93
CA ASN A 209 -8.45 9.25 -13.86
C ASN A 209 -7.12 9.20 -13.12
N MET A 210 -7.09 9.71 -11.88
CA MET A 210 -5.90 9.64 -11.03
C MET A 210 -5.44 8.19 -10.80
N VAL A 211 -6.34 7.27 -10.45
CA VAL A 211 -5.95 5.87 -10.20
C VAL A 211 -5.67 5.11 -11.50
N PHE A 212 -6.30 5.49 -12.62
CA PHE A 212 -5.92 4.93 -13.92
C PHE A 212 -4.48 5.26 -14.32
N GLU A 213 -4.05 6.51 -14.10
CA GLU A 213 -2.67 6.92 -14.39
C GLU A 213 -1.68 6.43 -13.33
N PHE A 214 -2.06 6.53 -12.05
CA PHE A 214 -1.22 6.25 -10.89
C PHE A 214 -1.84 5.12 -10.04
N THR A 215 -1.78 3.90 -10.54
CA THR A 215 -2.46 2.72 -9.96
C THR A 215 -2.10 2.42 -8.51
N ASP A 216 -0.89 2.80 -8.07
CA ASP A 216 -0.43 2.63 -6.69
C ASP A 216 -1.08 3.63 -5.70
N THR A 217 -1.82 4.62 -6.21
CA THR A 217 -2.57 5.58 -5.40
C THR A 217 -3.99 5.11 -5.05
N GLN A 218 -4.37 3.90 -5.46
CA GLN A 218 -5.63 3.28 -5.06
C GLN A 218 -5.78 3.21 -3.53
N GLY A 219 -7.01 3.32 -3.05
CA GLY A 219 -7.36 3.50 -1.65
C GLY A 219 -7.08 4.92 -1.15
N VAL A 220 -5.84 5.40 -1.31
CA VAL A 220 -5.41 6.74 -0.87
C VAL A 220 -6.23 7.82 -1.56
N MET A 221 -6.39 7.74 -2.88
CA MET A 221 -7.22 8.69 -3.61
C MET A 221 -8.70 8.55 -3.28
N GLY A 222 -9.19 7.32 -3.07
CA GLY A 222 -10.55 7.10 -2.56
C GLY A 222 -10.83 7.84 -1.25
N MET A 223 -9.89 7.80 -0.30
CA MET A 223 -9.98 8.57 0.96
C MET A 223 -10.03 10.08 0.72
N HIS A 224 -9.14 10.62 -0.12
CA HIS A 224 -9.11 12.06 -0.42
C HIS A 224 -10.40 12.53 -1.11
N TYR A 225 -10.93 11.75 -2.06
CA TYR A 225 -12.20 12.06 -2.71
C TYR A 225 -13.39 11.94 -1.76
N ALA A 226 -13.44 10.92 -0.90
CA ALA A 226 -14.50 10.80 0.10
C ALA A 226 -14.50 11.98 1.10
N ARG A 227 -13.32 12.41 1.58
CA ARG A 227 -13.20 13.62 2.42
C ARG A 227 -13.68 14.87 1.69
N HIS A 228 -13.29 15.02 0.43
CA HIS A 228 -13.74 16.13 -0.41
C HIS A 228 -15.27 16.17 -0.55
N ASP A 229 -15.90 15.01 -0.68
CA ASP A 229 -17.35 14.88 -0.86
C ASP A 229 -18.14 14.96 0.45
N GLY A 230 -17.46 15.13 1.59
CA GLY A 230 -18.07 15.29 2.91
C GLY A 230 -18.47 13.97 3.58
N GLU A 231 -17.89 12.84 3.19
CA GLU A 231 -18.06 11.58 3.92
C GLU A 231 -17.44 11.67 5.32
N ALA A 232 -17.93 10.83 6.24
CA ALA A 232 -17.37 10.72 7.58
C ALA A 232 -15.88 10.28 7.54
N GLU A 233 -15.10 10.73 8.52
CA GLU A 233 -13.65 10.51 8.51
C GLU A 233 -13.27 9.03 8.58
N ASP A 234 -13.97 8.22 9.37
CA ASP A 234 -13.76 6.78 9.45
C ASP A 234 -14.19 6.04 8.17
N VAL A 235 -15.21 6.52 7.45
CA VAL A 235 -15.55 6.07 6.09
C VAL A 235 -14.39 6.33 5.14
N ALA A 236 -13.89 7.57 5.10
CA ALA A 236 -12.79 7.93 4.21
C ALA A 236 -11.51 7.14 4.53
N VAL A 237 -11.13 7.03 5.81
CA VAL A 237 -9.97 6.24 6.24
C VAL A 237 -10.12 4.77 5.87
N ALA A 238 -11.31 4.20 5.99
CA ALA A 238 -11.56 2.82 5.58
C ALA A 238 -11.33 2.57 4.08
N LEU A 239 -11.56 3.57 3.22
CA LEU A 239 -11.24 3.44 1.79
C LEU A 239 -9.74 3.32 1.53
N ASN A 240 -8.89 4.01 2.30
CA ASN A 240 -7.44 3.83 2.22
C ASN A 240 -7.01 2.48 2.80
N GLU A 241 -7.53 2.14 3.97
CA GLU A 241 -7.06 0.99 4.75
C GLU A 241 -7.66 -0.36 4.34
N GLN A 242 -8.67 -0.41 3.47
CA GLN A 242 -9.29 -1.66 3.01
C GLN A 242 -8.30 -2.71 2.49
N TYR A 243 -7.19 -2.26 1.89
CA TYR A 243 -6.17 -3.13 1.33
C TYR A 243 -5.21 -3.68 2.40
N GLN A 244 -5.21 -3.12 3.61
CA GLN A 244 -4.32 -3.53 4.69
C GLN A 244 -4.75 -4.86 5.36
N PRO A 245 -3.81 -5.65 5.88
CA PRO A 245 -2.38 -5.60 5.55
C PRO A 245 -2.13 -6.13 4.13
N ARG A 246 -1.28 -5.46 3.35
CA ARG A 246 -0.95 -5.83 1.96
C ARG A 246 0.14 -6.89 1.86
N PHE A 247 1.04 -6.91 2.84
CA PHE A 247 2.16 -7.85 2.93
C PHE A 247 2.47 -8.20 4.40
N ALA A 248 3.37 -9.17 4.61
CA ALA A 248 3.77 -9.59 5.95
C ALA A 248 4.47 -8.44 6.68
N GLY A 249 3.95 -8.05 7.85
CA GLY A 249 4.47 -6.91 8.63
C GLY A 249 3.90 -5.55 8.23
N ASP A 250 3.01 -5.47 7.22
CA ASP A 250 2.28 -4.23 6.93
C ASP A 250 1.37 -3.85 8.11
N ALA A 251 1.04 -2.56 8.16
CA ALA A 251 0.13 -2.00 9.15
C ALA A 251 -1.25 -2.67 9.08
N LEU A 252 -1.96 -2.65 10.21
CA LEU A 252 -3.35 -3.10 10.29
C LEU A 252 -4.29 -1.89 10.31
N PRO A 253 -5.52 -2.03 9.79
CA PRO A 253 -6.50 -0.94 9.79
C PRO A 253 -6.64 -0.29 11.17
N SER A 254 -6.61 1.03 11.20
CA SER A 254 -6.48 1.83 12.42
C SER A 254 -7.75 1.82 13.26
N ASN A 255 -8.92 1.73 12.64
CA ASN A 255 -10.22 1.80 13.30
C ASN A 255 -11.15 0.60 12.99
N PRO A 256 -12.22 0.38 13.76
CA PRO A 256 -13.13 -0.76 13.58
C PRO A 256 -13.88 -0.78 12.23
N VAL A 257 -14.27 0.38 11.70
CA VAL A 257 -14.93 0.50 10.38
C VAL A 257 -13.98 0.02 9.27
N ALA A 258 -12.73 0.47 9.32
CA ALA A 258 -11.69 0.03 8.39
C ALA A 258 -11.36 -1.47 8.55
N CYS A 259 -11.37 -2.00 9.78
CA CYS A 259 -11.22 -3.44 10.02
C CYS A 259 -12.35 -4.23 9.33
N ALA A 260 -13.60 -3.78 9.47
CA ALA A 260 -14.76 -4.45 8.87
C ALA A 260 -14.64 -4.52 7.34
N VAL A 261 -14.33 -3.40 6.68
CA VAL A 261 -14.18 -3.34 5.21
C VAL A 261 -12.98 -4.18 4.74
N ALA A 262 -11.85 -4.10 5.43
CA ALA A 262 -10.65 -4.86 5.06
C ALA A 262 -10.83 -6.37 5.21
N ILE A 263 -11.57 -6.83 6.23
CA ILE A 263 -11.96 -8.24 6.39
C ILE A 263 -12.96 -8.62 5.30
N ALA A 264 -13.98 -7.79 5.04
CA ALA A 264 -15.02 -8.06 4.04
C ALA A 264 -14.43 -8.31 2.64
N ASP A 265 -13.53 -7.44 2.15
CA ASP A 265 -12.91 -7.57 0.83
C ASP A 265 -12.09 -8.86 0.67
N LYS A 266 -11.37 -9.24 1.74
CA LYS A 266 -10.55 -10.46 1.78
C LYS A 266 -11.41 -11.72 1.87
N MET A 267 -12.44 -11.70 2.71
CA MET A 267 -13.36 -12.83 2.87
C MET A 267 -14.26 -13.05 1.65
N ASP A 268 -14.71 -11.98 0.98
CA ASP A 268 -15.38 -12.07 -0.32
C ASP A 268 -14.50 -12.83 -1.31
N THR A 269 -13.26 -12.39 -1.49
CA THR A 269 -12.33 -13.03 -2.42
C THR A 269 -12.05 -14.49 -2.06
N LEU A 270 -11.84 -14.81 -0.77
CA LEU A 270 -11.64 -16.17 -0.30
C LEU A 270 -12.85 -17.06 -0.60
N ALA A 271 -14.05 -16.65 -0.19
CA ALA A 271 -15.28 -17.41 -0.40
C ALA A 271 -15.57 -17.61 -1.89
N GLY A 272 -15.43 -16.55 -2.70
CA GLY A 272 -15.68 -16.61 -4.14
C GLY A 272 -14.74 -17.56 -4.87
N ILE A 273 -13.43 -17.40 -4.67
CA ILE A 273 -12.41 -18.18 -5.41
C ILE A 273 -12.42 -19.67 -5.00
N PHE A 274 -12.61 -19.98 -3.71
CA PHE A 274 -12.83 -21.36 -3.28
C PHE A 274 -14.16 -21.92 -3.77
N GLY A 275 -15.20 -21.09 -3.82
CA GLY A 275 -16.54 -21.46 -4.29
C GLY A 275 -16.64 -21.83 -5.76
N ILE A 276 -15.71 -21.36 -6.58
CA ILE A 276 -15.59 -21.75 -7.99
C ILE A 276 -14.45 -22.77 -8.25
N GLY A 277 -13.86 -23.32 -7.19
CA GLY A 277 -12.81 -24.34 -7.28
C GLY A 277 -11.46 -23.85 -7.81
N GLN A 278 -11.17 -22.54 -7.74
CA GLN A 278 -9.94 -21.92 -8.22
C GLN A 278 -8.91 -21.63 -7.11
N HIS A 279 -8.95 -22.39 -6.02
CA HIS A 279 -7.99 -22.25 -4.92
C HIS A 279 -6.56 -22.63 -5.35
N PRO A 280 -5.52 -22.03 -4.73
CA PRO A 280 -4.11 -22.33 -4.99
C PRO A 280 -3.77 -23.82 -4.93
N LYS A 281 -3.03 -24.31 -5.92
CA LYS A 281 -2.43 -25.65 -5.92
C LYS A 281 -0.91 -25.52 -5.83
N GLY A 282 -0.32 -26.03 -4.75
CA GLY A 282 1.10 -25.87 -4.46
C GLY A 282 1.49 -24.43 -4.12
N ASP A 283 2.55 -23.94 -4.76
CA ASP A 283 3.15 -22.62 -4.47
C ASP A 283 2.53 -21.47 -5.28
N LYS A 284 1.71 -21.77 -6.29
CA LYS A 284 1.07 -20.74 -7.13
C LYS A 284 -0.19 -20.21 -6.49
N ASP A 285 -0.20 -18.93 -6.16
CA ASP A 285 -1.34 -18.21 -5.57
C ASP A 285 -1.70 -16.96 -6.42
N PRO A 286 -2.38 -17.16 -7.57
CA PRO A 286 -2.64 -16.07 -8.52
C PRO A 286 -3.61 -15.00 -7.98
N PHE A 287 -4.44 -15.35 -7.00
CA PHE A 287 -5.41 -14.43 -6.37
C PHE A 287 -4.94 -13.92 -5.00
N ALA A 288 -3.69 -14.21 -4.61
CA ALA A 288 -3.11 -13.81 -3.33
C ALA A 288 -3.93 -14.28 -2.09
N LEU A 289 -4.60 -15.43 -2.18
CA LEU A 289 -5.46 -15.95 -1.13
C LEU A 289 -4.71 -16.23 0.18
N ARG A 290 -3.44 -16.68 0.12
CA ARG A 290 -2.63 -16.88 1.35
C ARG A 290 -2.40 -15.56 2.07
N ARG A 291 -2.15 -14.48 1.32
CA ARG A 291 -1.99 -13.13 1.88
C ARG A 291 -3.31 -12.62 2.45
N ALA A 292 -4.42 -12.83 1.75
CA ALA A 292 -5.76 -12.47 2.23
C ALA A 292 -6.11 -13.20 3.53
N ALA A 293 -5.95 -14.53 3.57
CA ALA A 293 -6.17 -15.36 4.74
C ALA A 293 -5.34 -14.91 5.95
N LEU A 294 -4.04 -14.71 5.77
CA LEU A 294 -3.17 -14.21 6.83
C LEU A 294 -3.58 -12.81 7.28
N GLY A 295 -3.96 -11.93 6.35
CA GLY A 295 -4.43 -10.59 6.65
C GLY A 295 -5.67 -10.60 7.54
N VAL A 296 -6.69 -11.39 7.21
CA VAL A 296 -7.90 -11.55 8.03
C VAL A 296 -7.55 -12.05 9.43
N LEU A 297 -6.75 -13.11 9.54
CA LEU A 297 -6.34 -13.66 10.84
C LEU A 297 -5.57 -12.66 11.69
N ARG A 298 -4.65 -11.89 11.08
CA ARG A 298 -3.90 -10.85 11.77
C ARG A 298 -4.82 -9.75 12.28
N ILE A 299 -5.76 -9.27 11.46
CA ILE A 299 -6.72 -8.24 11.89
C ILE A 299 -7.53 -8.76 13.10
N ILE A 300 -8.13 -9.95 12.99
CA ILE A 300 -8.96 -10.51 14.07
C ILE A 300 -8.14 -10.69 15.36
N VAL A 301 -6.94 -11.28 15.28
CA VAL A 301 -6.13 -11.62 16.47
C VAL A 301 -5.45 -10.41 17.09
N GLU A 302 -4.81 -9.56 16.28
CA GLU A 302 -4.03 -8.42 16.78
C GLU A 302 -4.92 -7.24 17.20
N LYS A 303 -6.10 -7.08 16.58
CA LYS A 303 -7.11 -6.09 17.00
C LYS A 303 -8.08 -6.64 18.05
N ASN A 304 -7.95 -7.92 18.42
CA ASN A 304 -8.77 -8.59 19.44
C ASN A 304 -10.28 -8.46 19.15
N LEU A 305 -10.67 -8.78 17.91
CA LEU A 305 -12.07 -8.73 17.47
C LEU A 305 -12.81 -10.00 17.91
N ASP A 306 -14.02 -9.85 18.46
CA ASP A 306 -14.89 -10.97 18.79
C ASP A 306 -15.64 -11.44 17.53
N LEU A 307 -14.91 -12.08 16.63
CA LEU A 307 -15.42 -12.55 15.34
C LEU A 307 -15.10 -14.04 15.16
N ASP A 308 -16.14 -14.86 15.05
CA ASP A 308 -16.01 -16.30 14.85
C ASP A 308 -15.78 -16.61 13.36
N LEU A 309 -14.71 -17.36 13.08
CA LEU A 309 -14.27 -17.60 11.71
C LEU A 309 -15.26 -18.45 10.91
N GLN A 310 -15.99 -19.34 11.58
CA GLN A 310 -17.02 -20.18 10.95
C GLN A 310 -18.16 -19.28 10.47
N THR A 311 -18.74 -18.48 11.37
CA THR A 311 -19.87 -17.59 11.03
C THR A 311 -19.49 -16.53 10.01
N LEU A 312 -18.27 -15.97 10.08
CA LEU A 312 -17.74 -15.04 9.09
C LEU A 312 -17.67 -15.65 7.70
N THR A 313 -17.19 -16.90 7.61
CA THR A 313 -17.06 -17.60 6.32
C THR A 313 -18.42 -18.00 5.77
N GLU A 314 -19.34 -18.47 6.63
CA GLU A 314 -20.72 -18.77 6.26
C GLU A 314 -21.44 -17.55 5.68
N GLU A 315 -21.28 -16.38 6.31
CA GLU A 315 -21.88 -15.14 5.82
C GLU A 315 -21.30 -14.70 4.47
N ALA A 316 -19.98 -14.77 4.31
CA ALA A 316 -19.33 -14.47 3.03
C ALA A 316 -19.81 -15.39 1.90
N VAL A 317 -19.98 -16.69 2.18
CA VAL A 317 -20.53 -17.68 1.24
C VAL A 317 -22.00 -17.40 0.92
N ARG A 318 -22.81 -17.08 1.94
CA ARG A 318 -24.24 -16.77 1.78
C ARG A 318 -24.48 -15.61 0.81
N LEU A 319 -23.64 -14.58 0.84
CA LEU A 319 -23.75 -13.40 -0.03
C LEU A 319 -23.48 -13.68 -1.51
N TYR A 320 -22.84 -14.81 -1.86
CA TYR A 320 -22.71 -15.23 -3.26
C TYR A 320 -23.97 -15.92 -3.82
N GLY A 321 -24.92 -16.31 -2.96
CA GLY A 321 -26.13 -17.04 -3.37
C GLY A 321 -25.80 -18.32 -4.11
N GLU A 322 -26.42 -18.53 -5.28
CA GLU A 322 -26.26 -19.75 -6.08
C GLU A 322 -25.03 -19.72 -7.03
N LYS A 323 -24.20 -18.67 -6.97
CA LYS A 323 -23.03 -18.54 -7.87
C LYS A 323 -21.91 -19.55 -7.58
N LEU A 324 -21.86 -20.12 -6.37
CA LEU A 324 -20.79 -21.03 -5.97
C LEU A 324 -21.14 -22.48 -6.32
N THR A 325 -20.19 -23.20 -6.90
CA THR A 325 -20.37 -24.59 -7.35
C THR A 325 -19.82 -25.61 -6.36
N ASN A 326 -18.88 -25.21 -5.51
CA ASN A 326 -18.37 -26.04 -4.43
C ASN A 326 -19.33 -26.02 -3.23
N ALA A 327 -19.70 -27.19 -2.71
CA ALA A 327 -20.57 -27.30 -1.52
C ALA A 327 -19.80 -27.19 -0.19
N ASN A 328 -18.47 -27.41 -0.21
CA ASN A 328 -17.63 -27.47 0.99
C ASN A 328 -16.81 -26.19 1.22
N VAL A 329 -17.22 -25.06 0.61
CA VAL A 329 -16.44 -23.79 0.61
C VAL A 329 -16.07 -23.35 2.01
N VAL A 330 -17.01 -23.46 2.96
CA VAL A 330 -16.78 -23.02 4.34
C VAL A 330 -15.65 -23.83 4.98
N ASP A 331 -15.72 -25.16 4.91
CA ASP A 331 -14.69 -26.05 5.47
C ASP A 331 -13.35 -25.83 4.74
N ASP A 332 -13.35 -25.73 3.40
CA ASP A 332 -12.13 -25.55 2.61
C ASP A 332 -11.41 -24.22 2.92
N VAL A 333 -12.16 -23.12 3.05
CA VAL A 333 -11.61 -21.79 3.39
C VAL A 333 -11.04 -21.80 4.80
N ILE A 334 -11.76 -22.37 5.77
CA ILE A 334 -11.30 -22.45 7.17
C ILE A 334 -10.02 -23.28 7.27
N ASP A 335 -9.99 -24.46 6.66
CA ASP A 335 -8.82 -25.33 6.65
C ASP A 335 -7.62 -24.62 6.00
N PHE A 336 -7.85 -23.89 4.91
CA PHE A 336 -6.82 -23.10 4.26
C PHE A 336 -6.29 -21.96 5.15
N MET A 337 -7.17 -21.22 5.82
CA MET A 337 -6.78 -20.14 6.73
C MET A 337 -5.99 -20.69 7.93
N LEU A 338 -6.43 -21.81 8.51
CA LEU A 338 -5.73 -22.46 9.61
C LEU A 338 -4.38 -23.05 9.18
N ALA A 339 -4.27 -23.58 7.96
CA ALA A 339 -3.00 -24.05 7.41
C ALA A 339 -2.01 -22.89 7.14
N ALA A 340 -2.52 -21.71 6.77
CA ALA A 340 -1.72 -20.50 6.59
C ALA A 340 -1.28 -19.85 7.92
N SER A 341 -1.89 -20.24 9.05
CA SER A 341 -1.59 -19.66 10.36
C SER A 341 -0.22 -20.11 10.90
N VAL A 342 0.56 -19.16 11.40
CA VAL A 342 1.83 -19.41 12.10
C VAL A 342 1.54 -20.13 13.44
N PRO A 343 2.42 -20.99 13.99
CA PRO A 343 2.13 -21.80 15.19
C PRO A 343 1.55 -21.05 16.40
N GLY A 344 1.87 -19.76 16.58
CA GLY A 344 1.33 -18.91 17.66
C GLY A 344 -0.11 -18.41 17.48
N ILE A 345 -0.63 -18.40 16.24
CA ILE A 345 -2.04 -18.11 15.92
C ILE A 345 -2.88 -19.39 16.05
N ARG A 346 -2.32 -20.52 15.61
CA ARG A 346 -2.96 -21.84 15.60
C ARG A 346 -3.35 -22.36 17.00
N THR A 347 -2.59 -21.99 18.03
CA THR A 347 -2.84 -22.33 19.44
C THR A 347 -4.00 -21.54 20.06
N LYS A 348 -4.34 -20.35 19.54
CA LYS A 348 -5.48 -19.55 20.01
C LYS A 348 -6.81 -19.97 19.36
N ALA A 349 -6.76 -20.45 18.12
CA ALA A 349 -7.94 -20.89 17.38
C ALA A 349 -8.48 -22.29 17.78
N THR A 350 -7.64 -23.14 18.38
CA THR A 350 -7.97 -24.56 18.65
C THR A 350 -8.51 -24.86 20.06
N ALA A 351 -8.60 -23.86 20.94
CA ALA A 351 -8.89 -24.08 22.36
C ALA A 351 -10.40 -24.21 22.71
N SER A 352 -11.35 -24.02 21.78
CA SER A 352 -12.79 -24.19 22.06
C SER A 352 -13.36 -25.55 21.58
N THR A 353 -13.19 -26.54 22.46
CA THR A 353 -14.07 -27.70 22.71
C THR A 353 -14.26 -28.82 21.67
N ARG A 354 -13.89 -30.03 22.11
CA ARG A 354 -14.51 -31.30 21.71
C ARG A 354 -16.04 -31.20 21.88
N SER A 355 -16.76 -31.63 20.84
CA SER A 355 -18.23 -31.69 20.69
C SER A 355 -18.90 -30.37 20.28
N ARG A 356 -19.25 -30.32 18.98
CA ARG A 356 -19.78 -29.20 18.16
C ARG A 356 -18.72 -28.16 17.77
N ARG A 357 -18.43 -28.06 16.47
CA ARG A 357 -17.47 -27.12 15.84
C ARG A 357 -17.97 -25.68 16.03
N TYR A 358 -17.72 -25.09 17.19
CA TYR A 358 -17.75 -23.64 17.39
C TYR A 358 -16.29 -23.22 17.59
N TRP A 359 -15.77 -22.37 16.70
CA TRP A 359 -14.35 -21.98 16.70
C TRP A 359 -14.20 -20.56 17.25
N ARG A 360 -14.30 -20.43 18.57
CA ARG A 360 -13.91 -19.18 19.25
C ARG A 360 -12.39 -19.11 19.34
N VAL A 361 -11.82 -17.98 18.94
CA VAL A 361 -10.41 -17.66 19.25
C VAL A 361 -10.34 -17.35 20.75
N VAL A 362 -9.89 -18.30 21.59
CA VAL A 362 -9.85 -18.15 23.06
C VAL A 362 -8.45 -17.74 23.52
N GLN A 363 -8.35 -16.76 24.43
CA GLN A 363 -7.11 -16.38 25.11
C GLN A 363 -6.87 -17.18 26.43
N PRO A 364 -5.61 -17.45 26.84
CA PRO A 364 -5.32 -17.89 28.20
C PRO A 364 -5.27 -16.69 29.18
N ALA A 365 -5.82 -16.88 30.38
CA ALA A 365 -5.74 -15.93 31.48
C ALA A 365 -4.27 -15.61 31.83
N ARG A 366 -3.92 -14.32 31.90
CA ARG A 366 -2.61 -13.86 32.40
C ARG A 366 -2.41 -14.30 33.86
N ARG A 367 -1.66 -15.38 34.09
CA ARG A 367 -1.02 -15.61 35.40
C ARG A 367 0.20 -14.71 35.51
N ILE A 368 0.05 -13.62 36.25
CA ILE A 368 1.17 -12.86 36.78
C ILE A 368 1.82 -13.72 37.88
N SER A 369 3.00 -14.25 37.60
CA SER A 369 3.89 -14.80 38.63
C SER A 369 4.89 -13.71 39.00
N MET A 370 4.60 -12.95 40.06
CA MET A 370 5.63 -12.24 40.80
C MET A 370 6.54 -13.28 41.47
N ARG A 371 7.81 -13.30 41.11
CA ARG A 371 8.87 -13.79 42.02
C ARG A 371 9.45 -12.56 42.71
N VAL A 372 9.39 -12.61 44.04
CA VAL A 372 10.11 -11.71 44.96
C VAL A 372 11.60 -11.89 44.76
#